data_AF-A0A345JTD1-F1
#
_entry.id   AF-A0A345JTD1-F1
#
_cell.length_a   1.000
_cell.length_b   1.000
_cell.length_c   1.000
_cell.angle_alpha   90.00
_cell.angle_beta   90.00
_cell.angle_gamma   90.00
#
_symmetry.space_group_name_H-M   'P 1'
#
loop_
_entity.id
_entity.type
_entity.pdbx_description
1 polymer ?
#
loop_
_entity_poly.entity_id
_entity_poly.type
_entity_poly.pdbx_seq_one_letter_code
_entity_poly.pdbx_strand_id
1 'polypeptide(L)'
;MDKKLVKHIAKLSCFDLTEEQLEQYTKDLTNICKVLDTVKDFDAQGVQPLISPISVDFKFREDIPQDQDNRASFDKFACEVVDDYFMVPQVVK
;
A
#
# COMPACT_ATOMS: atom_id res chain seq x y z
N MET A 1 -8.32 -8.33 -18.14
CA MET A 1 -8.34 -9.01 -16.82
C MET A 1 -9.72 -9.57 -16.54
N ASP A 2 -9.84 -10.58 -15.67
CA ASP A 2 -11.13 -11.11 -15.18
C ASP A 2 -11.60 -10.31 -13.95
N LYS A 3 -12.91 -10.10 -13.80
CA LYS A 3 -13.54 -9.51 -12.61
C LYS A 3 -13.16 -10.24 -11.33
N LYS A 4 -13.00 -11.57 -11.35
CA LYS A 4 -12.55 -12.34 -10.17
C LYS A 4 -11.16 -11.91 -9.70
N LEU A 5 -10.25 -11.65 -10.64
CA LEU A 5 -8.90 -11.19 -10.36
C LEU A 5 -8.92 -9.77 -9.78
N VAL A 6 -9.72 -8.87 -10.34
CA VAL A 6 -9.86 -7.49 -9.83
C VAL A 6 -10.44 -7.49 -8.42
N LYS A 7 -11.45 -8.32 -8.15
CA LYS A 7 -12.01 -8.50 -6.80
C LYS A 7 -10.99 -9.06 -5.82
N HIS A 8 -10.14 -9.98 -6.27
CA HIS A 8 -9.06 -10.52 -5.45
C HIS A 8 -8.02 -9.45 -5.08
N ILE A 9 -7.60 -8.63 -6.06
CA ILE A 9 -6.67 -7.52 -5.83
C ILE A 9 -7.30 -6.49 -4.88
N ALA A 10 -8.57 -6.12 -5.08
CA ALA A 10 -9.27 -5.21 -4.18
C ALA A 10 -9.26 -5.70 -2.73
N LYS A 11 -9.51 -7.00 -2.51
CA LYS A 11 -9.42 -7.63 -1.19
C LYS A 11 -8.02 -7.53 -0.58
N LEU A 12 -6.96 -7.77 -1.37
CA LEU A 12 -5.58 -7.65 -0.90
C LEU A 12 -5.22 -6.20 -0.52
N SER A 13 -5.83 -5.23 -1.20
CA SER A 13 -5.65 -3.80 -0.95
C SER A 13 -6.65 -3.20 0.04
N CYS A 14 -7.45 -4.03 0.73
CA CYS A 14 -8.49 -3.60 1.67
C CYS A 14 -9.53 -2.63 1.08
N PHE A 15 -9.85 -2.76 -0.22
CA PHE A 15 -10.94 -2.03 -0.86
C PHE A 15 -12.19 -2.91 -1.00
N ASP A 16 -13.33 -2.34 -0.62
CA ASP A 16 -14.64 -2.89 -0.96
C ASP A 16 -15.17 -2.17 -2.21
N LEU A 17 -15.65 -2.94 -3.19
CA LEU A 17 -16.04 -2.43 -4.50
C LEU A 17 -17.48 -2.79 -4.80
N THR A 18 -18.24 -1.81 -5.28
CA THR A 18 -19.57 -2.06 -5.86
C THR A 18 -19.44 -2.80 -7.20
N GLU A 19 -20.51 -3.43 -7.68
CA GLU A 19 -20.49 -4.14 -8.97
C GLU A 19 -20.20 -3.18 -10.15
N GLU A 20 -20.70 -1.94 -10.07
CA GLU A 20 -20.44 -0.89 -11.05
C GLU A 20 -18.95 -0.51 -11.08
N GLN A 21 -18.35 -0.29 -9.90
CA GLN A 21 -16.92 -0.01 -9.76
C GLN A 21 -16.07 -1.20 -10.24
N LEU A 22 -16.48 -2.43 -9.93
CA LEU A 22 -15.79 -3.63 -10.37
C LEU A 22 -15.76 -3.73 -11.90
N GLU A 23 -16.87 -3.42 -12.57
CA GLU A 23 -16.91 -3.39 -14.02
C GLU A 23 -16.01 -2.29 -14.61
N GLN A 24 -16.09 -1.08 -14.05
CA GLN A 24 -15.27 0.05 -14.50
C GLN A 24 -13.78 -0.23 -14.31
N TYR A 25 -13.37 -0.62 -13.11
CA TYR A 25 -11.96 -0.88 -12.80
C TYR A 25 -11.39 -2.08 -13.56
N THR A 26 -12.22 -3.06 -13.91
CA THR A 26 -11.79 -4.15 -14.79
C THR A 26 -11.39 -3.63 -16.18
N LYS A 27 -12.16 -2.68 -16.74
CA LYS A 27 -11.83 -2.03 -18.02
C LYS A 27 -10.58 -1.17 -17.88
N ASP A 28 -10.52 -0.33 -16.86
CA ASP A 28 -9.42 0.61 -16.64
C ASP A 28 -8.08 -0.11 -16.40
N LEU A 29 -8.04 -1.10 -15.50
CA LEU A 29 -6.83 -1.88 -15.25
C LEU A 29 -6.38 -2.66 -16.48
N THR A 30 -7.32 -3.19 -17.27
CA THR A 30 -6.98 -3.85 -18.54
C THR A 30 -6.32 -2.87 -19.51
N ASN A 31 -6.79 -1.62 -19.57
CA ASN A 31 -6.19 -0.59 -20.42
C ASN A 31 -4.82 -0.14 -19.90
N ILE A 32 -4.66 0.05 -18.59
CA ILE A 32 -3.37 0.39 -17.97
C ILE A 32 -2.33 -0.69 -18.26
N CYS A 33 -2.68 -1.97 -18.09
CA CYS A 33 -1.76 -3.07 -18.41
C CYS A 33 -1.33 -3.06 -19.89
N LYS A 34 -2.24 -2.74 -20.83
CA LYS A 34 -1.87 -2.61 -22.25
C LYS A 34 -0.87 -1.48 -22.50
N VAL A 35 -0.97 -0.37 -21.77
CA VAL A 35 0.02 0.72 -21.86
C VAL A 35 1.36 0.26 -21.30
N LEU A 36 1.36 -0.43 -20.15
CA LEU A 36 2.57 -0.96 -19.53
C LEU A 36 3.23 -2.08 -20.34
N ASP A 37 2.48 -2.80 -21.18
CA ASP A 37 3.03 -3.82 -22.06
C ASP A 37 4.07 -3.24 -23.04
N THR A 38 4.01 -1.95 -23.37
CA THR A 38 5.04 -1.26 -24.20
C THR A 38 6.44 -1.31 -23.58
N VAL A 39 6.55 -1.49 -22.26
CA VAL A 39 7.85 -1.61 -21.57
C VAL A 39 8.51 -2.95 -21.88
N LYS A 40 7.75 -3.97 -22.29
CA LYS A 40 8.29 -5.31 -22.62
C LYS A 40 9.12 -5.33 -23.91
N ASP A 41 9.01 -4.31 -24.75
CA ASP A 41 9.77 -4.20 -25.99
C ASP A 41 11.25 -3.85 -25.75
N PHE A 42 11.61 -3.44 -24.52
CA PHE A 42 12.97 -3.12 -24.14
C PHE A 42 13.67 -4.35 -23.53
N ASP A 43 14.82 -4.72 -24.09
CA ASP A 43 15.67 -5.76 -23.51
C ASP A 43 16.38 -5.25 -22.25
N ALA A 44 16.05 -5.85 -21.11
CA ALA A 44 16.66 -5.57 -19.82
C ALA A 44 17.54 -6.74 -19.31
N GLN A 45 17.90 -7.70 -20.17
CA GLN A 45 18.72 -8.84 -19.76
C GLN A 45 20.08 -8.37 -19.24
N GLY A 46 20.40 -8.75 -18.00
CA GLY A 46 21.67 -8.37 -17.35
C GLY A 46 21.69 -6.96 -16.75
N VAL A 47 20.63 -6.16 -16.92
CA VAL A 47 20.51 -4.84 -16.30
C VAL A 47 20.13 -4.99 -14.82
N GLN A 48 20.89 -4.35 -13.94
CA GLN A 48 20.56 -4.32 -12.51
C GLN A 48 19.40 -3.35 -12.24
N PRO A 49 18.35 -3.75 -11.49
CA PRO A 49 17.27 -2.85 -11.12
C PRO A 49 17.77 -1.65 -10.31
N LEU A 50 17.22 -0.46 -10.62
CA LEU A 50 17.51 0.74 -9.85
C LEU A 50 16.76 0.70 -8.51
N ILE A 51 17.49 0.66 -7.40
CA ILE A 51 16.92 0.61 -6.04
C ILE A 51 16.60 2.02 -5.52
N SER A 52 17.53 2.95 -5.69
CA SER A 52 17.40 4.35 -5.31
C SER A 52 18.10 5.22 -6.36
N PRO A 53 17.51 6.36 -6.77
CA PRO A 53 18.19 7.30 -7.65
C PRO A 53 19.39 7.98 -6.96
N ILE A 54 19.40 7.99 -5.63
CA ILE A 54 20.45 8.57 -4.81
C ILE A 54 21.28 7.44 -4.22
N SER A 55 22.59 7.45 -4.51
CA SER A 55 23.57 6.56 -3.89
C SER A 55 24.05 7.18 -2.58
N VAL A 56 23.45 6.75 -1.47
CA VAL A 56 23.87 7.13 -0.12
C VAL A 56 24.20 5.87 0.69
N ASP A 57 25.24 5.96 1.49
CA ASP A 57 25.52 4.94 2.48
C ASP A 57 24.40 4.91 3.52
N PHE A 58 24.00 3.70 3.91
CA PHE A 58 23.03 3.52 4.99
C PHE A 58 23.60 4.10 6.29
N LYS A 59 22.89 5.10 6.85
CA LYS A 59 23.21 5.63 8.17
C LYS A 59 22.45 4.81 9.22
N PHE A 60 23.20 4.23 10.15
CA PHE A 60 22.62 3.61 11.32
C PHE A 60 22.15 4.67 12.30
N ARG A 61 21.03 4.40 12.98
CA ARG A 61 20.59 5.18 14.14
C ARG A 61 21.33 4.64 15.37
N GLU A 62 21.88 5.53 16.18
CA GLU A 62 22.46 5.18 17.49
C GLU A 62 21.42 4.52 18.40
N ASP A 63 21.84 3.54 19.21
CA ASP A 63 20.96 2.83 20.15
C ASP A 63 20.76 3.61 21.45
N ILE A 64 20.17 4.80 21.31
CA ILE A 64 19.88 5.70 22.42
C ILE A 64 18.36 5.78 22.57
N PRO A 65 17.80 5.46 23.75
CA PRO A 65 16.37 5.60 24.00
C PRO A 65 15.98 7.08 23.97
N GLN A 66 14.81 7.37 23.41
CA GLN A 66 14.21 8.70 23.46
C GLN A 66 12.87 8.61 24.16
N ASP A 67 12.67 9.41 25.20
CA ASP A 67 11.36 9.56 25.83
C ASP A 67 10.43 10.29 24.86
N GLN A 68 9.36 9.61 24.45
CA GLN A 68 8.33 10.17 23.60
C GLN A 68 6.96 9.78 24.14
N ASP A 69 6.22 10.76 24.66
CA ASP A 69 4.79 10.61 24.96
C ASP A 69 3.97 11.36 23.90
N ASN A 70 3.45 10.59 22.95
CA ASN A 70 2.69 11.12 21.83
C ASN A 70 1.18 10.97 22.00
N ARG A 71 0.68 10.52 23.15
CA ARG A 71 -0.75 10.23 23.37
C ARG A 71 -1.64 11.45 23.04
N ALA A 72 -1.34 12.60 23.65
CA ALA A 72 -2.06 13.84 23.39
C ALA A 72 -1.99 14.33 21.93
N SER A 73 -0.96 13.94 21.18
CA SER A 73 -0.86 14.24 19.75
C SER A 73 -1.70 13.29 18.92
N PHE A 74 -1.73 12.01 19.27
CA PHE A 74 -2.46 10.97 18.55
C PHE A 74 -3.98 11.05 18.76
N ASP A 75 -4.42 11.43 19.96
CA ASP A 75 -5.84 11.64 20.27
C ASP A 75 -6.52 12.66 19.34
N LYS A 76 -5.76 13.59 18.78
CA LYS A 76 -6.28 14.63 17.88
C LYS A 76 -6.80 14.07 16.54
N PHE A 77 -6.32 12.91 16.13
CA PHE A 77 -6.68 12.30 14.84
C PHE A 77 -7.13 10.85 14.96
N ALA A 78 -7.11 10.28 16.17
CA ALA A 78 -7.67 8.97 16.45
C ALA A 78 -9.20 8.98 16.24
N CYS A 79 -9.74 7.89 15.69
CA CYS A 79 -11.19 7.75 15.53
C CYS A 79 -11.90 7.61 16.88
N GLU A 80 -11.35 6.77 17.76
CA GLU A 80 -11.88 6.52 19.09
C GLU A 80 -10.74 6.03 20.00
N VAL A 81 -10.67 6.57 21.21
CA VAL A 81 -9.68 6.23 22.24
C VAL A 81 -10.40 5.95 23.55
N VAL A 82 -10.10 4.82 24.18
CA VAL A 82 -10.64 4.42 25.49
C VAL A 82 -9.49 3.90 26.34
N ASP A 83 -9.33 4.44 27.55
CA ASP A 83 -8.30 4.05 28.51
C ASP A 83 -6.87 4.02 27.92
N ASP A 84 -6.50 5.02 27.12
CA ASP A 84 -5.23 5.12 26.36
C ASP A 84 -5.04 4.08 25.23
N TYR A 85 -6.10 3.39 24.78
CA TYR A 85 -6.08 2.46 23.65
C TYR A 85 -6.91 2.95 22.46
N PHE A 86 -6.45 2.69 21.24
CA PHE A 86 -7.27 2.86 20.04
C PHE A 86 -8.36 1.78 19.99
N MET A 87 -9.62 2.20 19.96
CA MET A 87 -10.74 1.28 19.84
C MET A 87 -10.90 0.83 18.38
N VAL A 88 -10.95 -0.49 18.17
CA VAL A 88 -11.15 -1.11 16.85
C VAL A 88 -12.09 -2.32 16.97
N PRO A 89 -12.79 -2.71 15.89
CA PRO A 89 -13.57 -3.95 15.88
C PRO A 89 -12.70 -5.15 16.26
N GLN A 90 -13.26 -6.06 17.07
CA GLN A 90 -12.55 -7.26 17.52
C GLN A 90 -12.14 -8.12 16.31
N VAL A 91 -10.88 -8.56 16.30
CA VAL A 91 -10.40 -9.54 15.32
C VAL A 91 -10.93 -10.91 15.71
N VAL A 92 -12.02 -11.34 15.08
CA VAL A 92 -12.59 -12.68 15.25
C VAL A 92 -11.97 -13.61 14.20
N LYS A 93 -11.61 -14.83 14.60
CA LYS A 93 -11.18 -15.91 13.69
C LYS A 93 -12.36 -16.68 13.14
#